data_AF-A0A412RKQ8-F1
#
_entry.id   AF-A0A412RKQ8-F1
#
_cell.length_a   1.000
_cell.length_b   1.000
_cell.length_c   1.000
_cell.angle_alpha   90.00
_cell.angle_beta   90.00
_cell.angle_gamma   90.00
#
_symmetry.space_group_name_H-M   'P 1'
#
loop_
_entity.id
_entity.type
_entity.pdbx_description
1 polymer ?
#
loop_
_entity_poly.entity_id
_entity_poly.type
_entity_poly.pdbx_seq_one_letter_code
_entity_poly.pdbx_strand_id
1 'polypeptide(L)'
;MEKRRCVKTDEITVNMLVHALRDVFREEKDAGASTKETGDLILRLAGHKDKKLYLTDGEHKKAVQALNGLRDTYIENGRYTDGIDTVLMRIMNARYRTYRTR
;
A
#
# COMPACT_ATOMS: atom_id res chain seq x y z
N MET A 1 -15.69 -17.80 -3.95
CA MET A 1 -14.35 -17.39 -4.43
C MET A 1 -14.28 -15.88 -4.38
N GLU A 2 -13.44 -15.30 -3.53
CA GLU A 2 -13.30 -13.85 -3.46
C GLU A 2 -12.41 -13.34 -4.60
N LYS A 3 -12.78 -12.22 -5.21
CA LYS A 3 -11.92 -11.51 -6.17
C LYS A 3 -11.10 -10.48 -5.40
N ARG A 4 -9.77 -10.59 -5.46
CA ARG A 4 -8.83 -9.62 -4.86
C ARG A 4 -7.94 -9.03 -5.94
N ARG A 5 -7.50 -7.78 -5.78
CA ARG A 5 -6.56 -7.16 -6.73
C ARG A 5 -5.17 -7.77 -6.51
N CYS A 6 -4.61 -8.37 -7.56
CA CYS A 6 -3.29 -8.97 -7.51
C CYS A 6 -2.24 -7.97 -8.01
N VAL A 7 -1.42 -7.47 -7.10
CA VAL A 7 -0.27 -6.63 -7.40
C VAL A 7 0.96 -7.53 -7.52
N LYS A 8 1.73 -7.39 -8.60
CA LYS A 8 3.08 -7.97 -8.65
C LYS A 8 3.99 -7.06 -7.82
N THR A 9 4.62 -7.59 -6.79
CA THR A 9 5.42 -6.80 -5.85
C THR A 9 6.87 -7.29 -5.85
N ASP A 10 7.79 -6.34 -5.71
CA ASP A 10 9.19 -6.55 -5.36
C ASP A 10 9.44 -5.97 -3.96
N GLU A 11 10.61 -6.27 -3.38
CA GLU A 11 10.97 -5.79 -2.03
C GLU A 11 10.89 -4.26 -1.92
N ILE A 12 11.28 -3.53 -2.97
CA ILE A 12 11.22 -2.07 -3.00
C ILE A 12 9.77 -1.60 -2.91
N THR A 13 8.88 -2.21 -3.70
CA THR A 13 7.44 -1.92 -3.68
C THR A 13 6.82 -2.17 -2.31
N VAL A 14 7.16 -3.31 -1.68
CA VAL A 14 6.65 -3.65 -0.34
C VAL A 14 7.17 -2.69 0.71
N ASN A 15 8.47 -2.39 0.70
CA ASN A 15 9.09 -1.45 1.64
C ASN A 15 8.52 -0.04 1.50
N MET A 16 8.30 0.43 0.27
CA MET A 16 7.69 1.73 0.01
C MET A 16 6.24 1.78 0.51
N LEU A 17 5.46 0.72 0.30
CA LEU A 17 4.10 0.62 0.84
C LEU A 17 4.08 0.62 2.37
N VAL A 18 4.99 -0.13 3.00
CA VAL A 18 5.12 -0.15 4.46
C VAL A 18 5.49 1.24 4.99
N HIS A 19 6.39 1.96 4.32
CA HIS A 19 6.74 3.33 4.70
C HIS A 19 5.52 4.25 4.59
N ALA A 20 4.86 4.28 3.43
CA ALA A 20 3.70 5.14 3.19
C ALA A 20 2.57 4.87 4.20
N LEU A 21 2.30 3.59 4.49
CA LEU A 21 1.26 3.21 5.45
C LEU A 21 1.64 3.53 6.90
N ARG A 22 2.93 3.59 7.25
CA ARG A 22 3.38 4.02 8.58
C ARG A 22 3.12 5.51 8.82
N ASP A 23 3.29 6.34 7.80
CA ASP A 23 2.91 7.76 7.86
C ASP A 23 1.40 7.91 8.10
N VAL A 24 0.57 7.19 7.33
CA VAL A 24 -0.89 7.17 7.54
C VAL A 24 -1.26 6.65 8.93
N PHE A 25 -0.60 5.59 9.42
CA PHE A 25 -0.84 5.06 10.76
C PHE A 25 -0.52 6.09 11.86
N ARG A 26 0.51 6.90 11.65
CA ARG A 26 0.86 7.99 12.57
C ARG A 26 -0.19 9.09 12.54
N GLU A 27 -0.64 9.50 11.36
CA GLU A 27 -1.72 10.49 11.20
C GLU A 27 -3.04 10.00 11.81
N GLU A 28 -3.44 8.75 11.57
CA GLU A 28 -4.62 8.13 12.19
C GLU A 28 -4.51 8.11 13.72
N LYS A 29 -3.32 7.86 14.26
CA LYS A 29 -3.06 7.88 15.71
C LYS A 29 -3.18 9.29 16.29
N ASP A 30 -2.59 10.29 15.63
CA ASP A 30 -2.68 11.70 16.03
C ASP A 30 -4.14 12.22 15.93
N ALA A 31 -4.90 11.77 14.94
CA ALA A 31 -6.32 12.08 14.77
C ALA A 31 -7.26 11.30 15.72
N GLY A 32 -6.75 10.34 16.50
CA GLY A 32 -7.55 9.49 17.39
C GLY A 32 -8.46 8.48 16.65
N ALA A 33 -8.17 8.18 15.39
CA ALA A 33 -8.92 7.24 14.57
C ALA A 33 -8.53 5.78 14.84
N SER A 34 -9.32 4.84 14.29
CA SER A 34 -9.05 3.40 14.43
C SER A 34 -7.83 2.98 13.61
N THR A 35 -6.70 2.76 14.29
CA THR A 35 -5.42 2.35 13.67
C THR A 35 -5.29 0.85 13.43
N LYS A 36 -6.27 0.04 13.85
CA LYS A 36 -6.20 -1.43 13.80
C LYS A 36 -6.04 -1.97 12.39
N GLU A 37 -6.82 -1.47 11.44
CA GLU A 37 -6.80 -1.95 10.06
C GLU A 37 -5.49 -1.63 9.35
N THR A 38 -4.97 -0.42 9.58
CA THR A 38 -3.71 0.04 8.99
C THR A 38 -2.53 -0.71 9.61
N GLY A 39 -2.54 -0.95 10.92
CA GLY A 39 -1.54 -1.76 11.61
C GLY A 39 -1.49 -3.22 11.14
N ASP A 40 -2.64 -3.86 10.98
CA ASP A 40 -2.74 -5.23 10.46
C ASP A 40 -2.19 -5.32 9.02
N LEU A 41 -2.55 -4.36 8.16
CA LEU A 41 -2.02 -4.27 6.81
C LEU A 41 -0.50 -4.10 6.79
N ILE A 42 0.07 -3.25 7.64
CA ILE A 42 1.52 -3.07 7.76
C ILE A 42 2.21 -4.38 8.17
N LEU A 43 1.68 -5.07 9.18
CA LEU A 43 2.23 -6.36 9.64
C LEU A 43 2.18 -7.40 8.53
N ARG A 44 1.07 -7.46 7.79
CA ARG A 44 0.89 -8.38 6.67
C ARG A 44 1.88 -8.11 5.55
N LEU A 45 2.14 -6.84 5.23
CA LEU A 45 3.11 -6.44 4.22
C LEU A 45 4.55 -6.65 4.67
N ALA A 46 4.89 -6.38 5.93
CA ALA A 46 6.23 -6.58 6.48
C ALA A 46 6.68 -8.04 6.45
N GLY A 47 5.73 -8.98 6.63
CA GLY A 47 5.99 -10.42 6.49
C GLY A 47 5.89 -10.95 5.05
N HIS A 48 5.48 -10.13 4.08
CA HIS A 48 5.15 -10.58 2.74
C HIS A 48 6.40 -10.77 1.87
N LYS A 49 6.87 -12.02 1.78
CA LYS A 49 8.01 -12.41 0.92
C LYS A 49 7.60 -12.84 -0.49
N ASP A 50 6.30 -12.93 -0.76
CA ASP A 50 5.78 -13.37 -2.05
C ASP A 50 5.83 -12.25 -3.11
N LYS A 51 5.98 -12.66 -4.38
CA LYS A 51 5.94 -11.73 -5.53
C LYS A 51 4.51 -11.28 -5.90
N LYS A 52 3.49 -11.81 -5.23
CA LYS A 52 2.07 -11.58 -5.54
C LYS A 52 1.32 -11.16 -4.29
N LEU A 53 1.06 -9.88 -4.18
CA LEU A 53 0.26 -9.32 -3.10
C LEU A 53 -1.22 -9.29 -3.53
N TYR A 54 -2.09 -9.86 -2.70
CA TYR A 54 -3.54 -9.81 -2.92
C TYR A 54 -4.16 -8.80 -1.96
N LEU A 55 -4.63 -7.68 -2.51
CA LEU A 55 -5.30 -6.62 -1.78
C LEU A 55 -6.81 -6.74 -1.96
N THR A 56 -7.55 -6.58 -0.86
CA THR A 56 -8.98 -6.29 -0.87
C THR A 56 -9.23 -4.87 -1.40
N ASP A 57 -10.47 -4.52 -1.70
CA ASP A 57 -10.80 -3.19 -2.23
C ASP A 57 -10.47 -2.07 -1.22
N GLY A 58 -10.73 -2.33 0.06
CA GLY A 58 -10.38 -1.43 1.17
C GLY A 58 -8.87 -1.25 1.33
N GLU A 59 -8.11 -2.34 1.39
CA GLU A 59 -6.64 -2.27 1.47
C GLU A 59 -6.03 -1.60 0.23
N HIS A 60 -6.60 -1.85 -0.96
CA HIS A 60 -6.16 -1.22 -2.19
C HIS A 60 -6.38 0.29 -2.17
N LYS A 61 -7.58 0.74 -1.78
CA LYS A 61 -7.89 2.17 -1.65
C LYS A 61 -6.96 2.85 -0.64
N LYS A 62 -6.75 2.20 0.51
CA LYS A 62 -5.85 2.70 1.55
C LYS A 62 -4.38 2.78 1.07
N ALA A 63 -3.90 1.77 0.34
CA ALA A 63 -2.57 1.80 -0.26
C ALA A 63 -2.39 2.95 -1.28
N VAL A 64 -3.41 3.20 -2.11
CA VAL A 64 -3.38 4.34 -3.07
C VAL A 64 -3.35 5.67 -2.32
N GLN A 65 -4.18 5.84 -1.29
CA GLN A 65 -4.19 7.06 -0.46
C GLN A 65 -2.84 7.29 0.23
N ALA A 66 -2.26 6.25 0.83
CA ALA A 66 -0.96 6.34 1.49
C ALA A 66 0.15 6.75 0.54
N LEU A 67 0.19 6.17 -0.67
CA LEU A 67 1.20 6.54 -1.67
C LEU A 67 1.01 7.95 -2.20
N ASN A 68 -0.24 8.42 -2.34
CA ASN A 68 -0.49 9.82 -2.69
C ASN A 68 0.02 10.77 -1.60
N GLY A 69 -0.24 10.50 -0.32
CA GLY A 69 0.31 11.32 0.77
C GLY A 69 1.84 11.33 0.78
N LEU A 70 2.48 10.18 0.54
CA LEU A 70 3.93 10.10 0.40
C LEU A 70 4.44 10.92 -0.81
N ARG A 71 3.71 10.87 -1.93
CA ARG A 71 4.01 11.66 -3.14
C ARG A 71 3.91 13.15 -2.85
N ASP A 72 2.83 13.60 -2.23
CA ASP A 72 2.60 15.00 -1.89
C ASP A 72 3.71 15.53 -0.97
N THR A 73 4.08 14.75 0.05
CA THR A 73 5.21 15.06 0.93
C THR A 73 6.53 15.22 0.16
N TYR A 74 6.78 14.38 -0.85
CA TYR A 74 7.98 14.49 -1.67
C TYR A 74 7.95 15.72 -2.58
N ILE A 75 6.79 16.05 -3.14
CA ILE A 75 6.58 17.26 -3.96
C ILE A 75 6.83 18.51 -3.12
N GLU A 76 6.27 18.58 -1.92
CA GLU A 76 6.47 19.69 -0.97
C GLU A 76 7.94 19.88 -0.60
N ASN A 77 8.69 18.78 -0.47
CA ASN A 77 10.12 18.79 -0.20
C ASN A 77 10.99 19.03 -1.46
N GLY A 78 10.39 19.28 -2.63
CA GLY A 78 11.10 19.48 -3.89
C GLY A 78 11.86 18.25 -4.40
N ARG A 79 11.46 17.04 -3.99
CA ARG A 79 12.09 15.77 -4.36
C ARG A 79 11.41 15.12 -5.55
N TYR A 80 12.16 14.27 -6.27
CA TYR A 80 11.62 13.47 -7.35
C TYR A 80 10.68 12.37 -6.85
N THR A 81 9.53 12.23 -7.51
CA THR A 81 8.49 11.24 -7.19
C THR A 81 8.46 10.02 -8.11
N ASP A 82 9.37 9.93 -9.07
CA ASP A 82 9.32 8.92 -10.15
C ASP A 82 9.24 7.46 -9.64
N GLY A 83 9.94 7.16 -8.55
CA GLY A 83 9.86 5.87 -7.87
C GLY A 83 8.49 5.60 -7.24
N ILE A 84 7.85 6.63 -6.67
CA ILE A 84 6.51 6.56 -6.08
C ILE A 84 5.47 6.41 -7.19
N ASP A 85 5.58 7.19 -8.26
CA ASP A 85 4.69 7.12 -9.42
C ASP A 85 4.74 5.74 -10.09
N THR A 86 5.93 5.12 -10.18
CA THR A 86 6.09 3.75 -10.70
C THR A 86 5.32 2.71 -9.86
N VAL A 87 5.42 2.81 -8.53
CA VAL A 87 4.70 1.91 -7.62
C VAL A 87 3.19 2.16 -7.66
N LEU A 88 2.78 3.43 -7.69
CA LEU A 88 1.38 3.85 -7.78
C LEU A 88 0.73 3.32 -9.07
N MET A 89 1.38 3.50 -10.21
CA MET A 89 0.93 2.96 -11.50
C MET A 89 0.76 1.44 -11.45
N ARG A 90 1.67 0.73 -10.78
CA ARG A 90 1.59 -0.74 -10.66
C ARG A 90 0.39 -1.19 -9.83
N ILE A 91 0.08 -0.46 -8.77
CA ILE A 91 -1.07 -0.73 -7.89
C ILE A 91 -2.37 -0.40 -8.61
N MET A 92 -2.46 0.75 -9.28
CA MET A 92 -3.65 1.15 -10.05
C MET A 92 -3.95 0.16 -11.19
N ASN A 93 -2.93 -0.34 -11.88
CA ASN A 93 -3.06 -1.32 -12.95
C ASN A 93 -3.31 -2.76 -12.45
N ALA A 94 -3.34 -2.99 -11.14
CA ALA A 94 -3.55 -4.31 -10.57
C ALA A 94 -4.95 -4.86 -10.88
N ARG A 95 -4.99 -5.96 -11.63
CA ARG A 95 -6.25 -6.59 -12.04
C ARG A 95 -6.82 -7.47 -10.92
N TYR A 96 -8.14 -7.56 -10.87
CA TYR A 96 -8.83 -8.54 -10.03
C TYR A 96 -8.45 -9.96 -10.46
N ARG A 97 -8.02 -10.77 -9.50
CA ARG A 97 -7.78 -12.21 -9.65
C ARG A 97 -8.57 -12.96 -8.61
N THR A 98 -8.96 -14.17 -8.99
CA THR A 98 -9.59 -15.12 -8.08
C THR A 98 -8.60 -15.51 -6.99
N TYR A 99 -8.91 -15.14 -5.74
CA TYR A 99 -8.14 -15.56 -4.58
C TYR A 99 -8.66 -16.94 -4.16
N ARG A 100 -7.80 -17.95 -4.29
CA ARG A 100 -8.08 -19.31 -3.84
C ARG A 100 -7.29 -19.53 -2.57
N THR A 101 -7.96 -19.47 -1.42
CA THR A 101 -7.42 -19.98 -0.16
C THR A 101 -7.19 -21.47 -0.37
N ARG A 102 -5.92 -21.89 -0.30
CA ARG A 102 -5.58 -23.32 -0.24
C ARG A 102 -5.81 -23.80 1.19
#